data_AF-A0A523IU10-F1
#
_entry.id   AF-A0A523IU10-F1
#
_cell.length_a   1.000
_cell.length_b   1.000
_cell.length_c   1.000
_cell.angle_alpha   90.00
_cell.angle_beta   90.00
_cell.angle_gamma   90.00
#
_symmetry.space_group_name_H-M   'P 1'
#
loop_
_entity.id
_entity.type
_entity.pdbx_description
1 polymer ?
#
loop_
_entity_poly.entity_id
_entity_poly.type
_entity_poly.pdbx_seq_one_letter_code
_entity_poly.pdbx_strand_id
1 'polypeptide(L)' 'MWNTVKAYALLWNAKKRKGIIKVVLEDGSDHKIVVKSASELNTLGNILRHEQPVHYNKHNGSLASAWELIKDEVIK' A
#
# COMPACT_ATOMS: atom_id res chain seq x y z
N MET A 1 -10.11 8.12 -2.42
CA MET A 1 -10.88 6.94 -1.94
C MET A 1 -9.87 5.91 -1.45
N TRP A 2 -10.03 5.46 -0.21
CA TRP A 2 -9.21 4.42 0.41
C TRP A 2 -9.72 3.04 -0.01
N ASN A 3 -8.82 2.08 -0.22
CA ASN A 3 -9.18 0.69 -0.44
C ASN A 3 -8.10 -0.24 0.14
N THR A 4 -8.52 -1.40 0.65
CA THR A 4 -7.65 -2.42 1.22
C THR A 4 -6.69 -2.98 0.17
N VAL A 5 -5.43 -3.15 0.56
CA VAL A 5 -4.41 -3.81 -0.24
C VAL A 5 -4.60 -5.32 -0.14
N LYS A 6 -4.93 -5.95 -1.27
CA LYS A 6 -5.13 -7.40 -1.40
C LYS A 6 -3.81 -8.13 -1.64
N ALA A 7 -2.93 -7.56 -2.46
CA ALA A 7 -1.62 -8.14 -2.79
C ALA A 7 -0.61 -7.05 -3.14
N TYR A 8 0.68 -7.35 -3.03
CA TYR A 8 1.74 -6.42 -3.41
C TYR A 8 3.00 -7.13 -3.94
N ALA A 9 3.85 -6.38 -4.63
CA ALA A 9 5.18 -6.81 -5.05
C ALA A 9 6.20 -5.70 -4.81
N LEU A 10 7.36 -6.06 -4.25
CA LEU A 10 8.48 -5.16 -4.00
C LEU A 10 9.56 -5.38 -5.05
N LEU A 11 9.90 -4.34 -5.81
CA LEU A 11 10.88 -4.40 -6.90
C LEU A 11 11.99 -3.38 -6.64
N TRP A 12 13.25 -3.83 -6.60
CA TRP A 12 14.41 -2.96 -6.47
C TRP A 12 15.33 -3.08 -7.69
N ASN A 13 15.71 -1.95 -8.28
CA ASN A 13 16.74 -1.90 -9.30
C ASN A 13 18.01 -1.27 -8.71
N ALA A 14 18.98 -2.10 -8.36
CA ALA A 14 20.24 -1.66 -7.75
C ALA A 14 21.05 -0.73 -8.66
N LYS A 15 21.08 -0.99 -9.98
CA LYS A 15 21.82 -0.16 -10.95
C LYS A 15 21.25 1.26 -11.02
N LYS A 16 19.92 1.40 -10.96
CA LYS A 16 19.22 2.69 -11.05
C LYS A 16 18.96 3.35 -9.69
N ARG A 17 19.27 2.67 -8.58
CA ARG A 17 18.92 3.08 -7.20
C ARG A 17 17.46 3.52 -7.07
N LYS A 18 16.55 2.74 -7.67
CA LYS A 18 15.11 3.03 -7.70
C LYS A 18 14.33 1.77 -7.36
N GLY A 19 13.28 1.93 -6.56
CA GLY A 19 12.34 0.87 -6.27
C GLY A 19 10.93 1.20 -6.76
N ILE A 20 10.15 0.15 -6.96
CA ILE A 20 8.72 0.24 -7.25
C ILE A 20 8.02 -0.76 -6.34
N ILE A 21 6.96 -0.31 -5.69
CA ILE A 21 5.98 -1.17 -5.03
C ILE A 21 4.76 -1.21 -5.94
N LYS A 22 4.35 -2.41 -6.35
CA LYS A 22 3.06 -2.62 -7.00
C LYS A 22 2.07 -3.05 -5.92
N VAL A 23 0.91 -2.43 -5.85
CA VAL A 23 -0.19 -2.83 -4.98
C VAL A 23 -1.40 -3.17 -5.82
N VAL A 24 -2.09 -4.25 -5.47
CA VAL A 24 -3.40 -4.65 -6.02
C VAL A 24 -4.40 -4.52 -4.89
N LEU A 25 -5.50 -3.81 -5.14
CA LEU A 25 -6.52 -3.53 -4.15
C LEU A 25 -7.66 -4.55 -4.22
N GLU A 26 -8.53 -4.60 -3.21
CA GLU A 26 -9.66 -5.54 -3.18
C GLU A 26 -10.67 -5.32 -4.31
N ASP A 27 -10.81 -4.09 -4.80
CA ASP A 27 -11.64 -3.79 -5.98
C ASP A 27 -10.98 -4.17 -7.33
N GLY A 28 -9.81 -4.81 -7.29
CA GLY A 28 -9.09 -5.29 -8.47
C GLY A 28 -8.22 -4.24 -9.16
N SER A 29 -8.25 -2.98 -8.73
CA SER A 29 -7.34 -1.96 -9.28
C SER A 29 -5.90 -2.15 -8.84
N ASP A 30 -4.94 -1.74 -9.67
CA ASP A 30 -3.52 -1.76 -9.35
C ASP A 30 -2.89 -0.36 -9.37
N HIS A 31 -1.91 -0.16 -8.49
CA HIS A 31 -1.18 1.10 -8.38
C HIS A 31 0.31 0.86 -8.16
N LYS A 32 1.11 1.87 -8.51
CA LYS A 32 2.58 1.86 -8.38
C LYS A 32 3.03 2.98 -7.46
N ILE A 33 3.83 2.64 -6.46
CA ILE A 33 4.51 3.59 -5.59
C ILE A 33 5.99 3.56 -5.96
N VAL A 34 6.51 4.70 -6.43
CA VAL A 34 7.93 4.84 -6.74
C VAL A 34 8.67 5.25 -5.48
N VAL A 35 9.65 4.46 -5.08
CA VAL A 35 10.50 4.73 -3.91
C VAL A 35 11.92 5.09 -4.35
N LYS A 36 12.51 6.06 -3.66
CA LYS A 36 13.79 6.68 -4.01
C LYS A 36 14.98 6.01 -3.33
N SER A 37 14.74 5.13 -2.36
CA SER A 37 15.80 4.43 -1.64
C SER A 37 15.42 2.99 -1.29
N ALA A 38 16.43 2.15 -1.06
CA ALA A 38 16.21 0.78 -0.58
C ALA A 38 15.64 0.77 0.85
N SER A 39 16.01 1.77 1.67
CA SER A 39 15.47 1.94 3.02
C SER A 39 13.96 2.20 2.97
N GLU A 40 13.51 3.13 2.13
CA GLU A 40 12.09 3.41 1.93
C GLU A 40 11.33 2.17 1.42
N LEU A 41 11.89 1.44 0.45
CA LEU A 41 11.31 0.17 -0.01
C LEU A 41 11.15 -0.85 1.14
N ASN A 42 12.18 -0.97 1.99
CA ASN A 42 12.18 -1.91 3.10
C ASN A 42 11.16 -1.51 4.17
N THR A 43 11.09 -0.22 4.53
CA THR A 43 10.12 0.31 5.51
C THR A 43 8.69 0.07 5.05
N LEU A 44 8.35 0.50 3.83
CA LEU A 44 7.00 0.27 3.28
C LEU A 44 6.71 -1.22 3.09
N GLY A 45 7.72 -2.01 2.72
CA GLY A 45 7.63 -3.46 2.62
C GLY A 45 7.37 -4.14 3.97
N ASN A 46 7.91 -3.62 5.07
CA ASN A 46 7.64 -4.12 6.42
C ASN A 46 6.18 -3.85 6.83
N ILE A 47 5.66 -2.65 6.56
CA ILE A 47 4.24 -2.31 6.82
C ILE A 47 3.35 -3.31 6.07
N LEU A 48 3.59 -3.50 4.76
CA LEU A 48 2.81 -4.43 3.93
C LEU A 48 2.91 -5.90 4.36
N ARG A 49 4.02 -6.30 4.98
CA ARG A 49 4.25 -7.68 5.45
C ARG A 49 3.62 -7.96 6.81
N HIS A 50 3.64 -6.99 7.71
CA HIS A 50 3.42 -7.24 9.14
C HIS A 50 2.20 -6.51 9.71
N GLU A 51 1.74 -5.45 9.06
CA GLU A 51 0.59 -4.69 9.51
C GLU A 51 -0.61 -5.10 8.66
N GLN A 52 -1.73 -5.43 9.29
CA GLN A 52 -2.98 -5.80 8.62
C GLN A 52 -4.17 -5.24 9.40
N PRO A 53 -5.21 -4.70 8.72
CA PRO A 53 -5.27 -4.45 7.28
C PRO A 53 -4.37 -3.27 6.87
N VAL A 54 -3.92 -3.26 5.61
CA VAL A 54 -3.29 -2.08 4.97
C VAL A 54 -4.23 -1.51 3.92
N HIS A 55 -4.37 -0.19 3.92
CA HIS A 55 -5.19 0.58 3.00
C HIS A 55 -4.32 1.49 2.14
N TYR A 56 -4.70 1.64 0.88
CA TYR A 56 -4.07 2.54 -0.08
C TYR A 56 -5.05 3.63 -0.52
N ASN A 57 -4.62 4.89 -0.47
CA ASN A 57 -5.38 6.01 -0.97
C ASN A 57 -5.06 6.26 -2.45
N LYS A 58 -6.03 5.99 -3.31
CA LYS A 58 -5.89 6.13 -4.76
C LYS A 58 -5.58 7.55 -5.25
N HIS A 59 -5.87 8.56 -4.43
CA HIS A 59 -5.76 9.96 -4.84
C HIS A 59 -4.35 10.53 -4.62
N ASN A 60 -3.70 10.15 -3.53
CA ASN A 60 -2.40 10.72 -3.13
C ASN A 60 -1.30 9.67 -2.91
N GLY A 61 -1.62 8.38 -3.02
CA GLY A 61 -0.66 7.29 -2.88
C GLY A 61 -0.26 6.96 -1.43
N SER A 62 -0.95 7.51 -0.44
CA SER A 62 -0.71 7.19 0.97
C SER A 62 -1.06 5.75 1.30
N LEU A 63 -0.27 5.14 2.19
CA LEU A 63 -0.59 3.89 2.87
C LEU A 63 -1.01 4.19 4.32
N ALA A 64 -2.00 3.48 4.81
CA ALA A 64 -2.43 3.49 6.21
C ALA A 64 -2.63 2.05 6.67
N SER A 65 -2.36 1.78 7.94
CA SER A 65 -2.43 0.44 8.54
C SER A 65 -3.06 0.54 9.92
N ALA A 66 -3.66 -0.56 10.40
CA ALA A 66 -4.41 -0.60 11.66
C ALA A 66 -5.61 0.37 11.72
N TRP A 67 -6.13 0.77 10.56
CA TRP A 67 -7.40 1.49 10.45
C TRP A 67 -8.51 0.47 10.24
N GLU A 68 -9.48 0.47 11.15
CA GLU A 68 -10.76 -0.18 10.91
C GLU A 68 -11.64 0.76 10.10
N LEU A 69 -12.19 0.26 8.99
CA LEU A 69 -13.23 0.99 8.29
C LEU A 69 -14.47 0.94 9.19
N ILE A 70 -14.83 2.07 9.80
CA ILE A 70 -16.14 2.22 10.42
C ILE A 70 -17.15 2.09 9.27
N LYS A 71 -17.76 0.92 9.13
CA LYS A 71 -18.96 0.78 8.29
C LYS A 71 -20.01 1.63 8.98
N ASP A 72 -20.58 2.59 8.26
CA ASP A 72 -21.74 3.33 8.72
C ASP A 72 -22.82 2.30 9.12
N GLU A 73 -22.91 2.00 10.41
CA GLU A 73 -24.03 1.26 10.95
C GLU A 73 -25.22 2.17 10.72
N VAL A 74 -26.13 1.73 9.84
CA VAL A 74 -27.41 2.38 9.63
C VAL A 74 -28.07 2.49 10.99
N ILE A 75 -28.04 3.69 11.57
CA ILE A 75 -28.82 4.04 12.74
C ILE A 75 -30.28 3.85 12.29
N LYS A 76 -30.89 2.74 12.71
CA LYS A 76 -32.32 2.50 12.56
C LYS A 76 -33.09 3.25 13.62
#